data_AF-Q0T1L3-F1
#
_entry.id   AF-Q0T1L3-F1
#
_cell.length_a   1.000
_cell.length_b   1.000
_cell.length_c   1.000
_cell.angle_alpha   90.00
_cell.angle_beta   90.00
_cell.angle_gamma   90.00
#
_symmetry.space_group_name_H-M   'P 1'
#
loop_
_entity.id
_entity.type
_entity.pdbx_description
1 polymer ?
#
loop_
_entity_poly.entity_id
_entity_poly.type
_entity_poly.pdbx_seq_one_letter_code
_entity_poly.pdbx_strand_id
1 'polypeptide(L)'
;MPVHLKLLIARWELTAEQAVAQQLKNQVSKGNLIDTGFCIFALSKLAMALSSTLDSIPLSMQRQFPDLTPRHIDHLKILIAKGANQCARAGDKLPDLLDEYIRTTTE
;
A
#
# COMPACT_ATOMS: atom_id res chain seq x y z
N MET A 1 48.85 -12.66 -5.14
CA MET A 1 48.19 -11.82 -6.17
C MET A 1 48.80 -10.42 -6.20
N PRO A 2 49.25 -9.94 -7.37
CA PRO A 2 49.80 -8.59 -7.53
C PRO A 2 48.74 -7.50 -7.30
N VAL A 3 49.14 -6.37 -6.73
CA VAL A 3 48.24 -5.26 -6.31
C VAL A 3 47.40 -4.72 -7.45
N HIS A 4 47.95 -4.62 -8.66
CA HIS A 4 47.25 -4.20 -9.87
C HIS A 4 46.04 -5.09 -10.20
N LEU A 5 46.17 -6.40 -10.00
CA LEU A 5 45.09 -7.35 -10.27
C LEU A 5 43.95 -7.21 -9.25
N LYS A 6 44.27 -6.92 -7.99
CA LYS A 6 43.28 -6.62 -6.95
C LYS A 6 42.50 -5.33 -7.26
N LEU A 7 43.17 -4.30 -7.74
CA LEU A 7 42.52 -3.04 -8.13
C LEU A 7 41.59 -3.21 -9.35
N LEU A 8 41.98 -4.03 -10.32
CA LEU A 8 41.13 -4.35 -11.48
C LEU A 8 39.86 -5.11 -11.08
N ILE A 9 39.99 -6.11 -10.20
CA ILE A 9 38.84 -6.87 -9.67
C ILE A 9 37.88 -5.94 -8.93
N ALA A 10 38.40 -5.13 -7.99
CA ALA A 10 37.58 -4.19 -7.23
C ALA A 10 36.86 -3.17 -8.13
N ARG A 11 37.51 -2.70 -9.19
CA ARG A 11 36.90 -1.79 -10.16
C ARG A 11 35.80 -2.48 -10.98
N TRP A 12 36.00 -3.73 -11.35
CA TRP A 12 35.01 -4.52 -12.07
C TRP A 12 33.77 -4.78 -11.21
N GLU A 13 33.94 -5.18 -9.95
CA GLU A 13 32.85 -5.37 -8.98
C GLU A 13 32.06 -4.07 -8.77
N LEU A 14 32.75 -2.95 -8.54
CA LEU A 14 32.10 -1.64 -8.39
C LEU A 14 31.29 -1.24 -9.65
N THR A 15 31.81 -1.52 -10.84
CA THR A 15 31.12 -1.21 -12.10
C THR A 15 29.86 -2.08 -12.26
N ALA A 16 29.93 -3.35 -11.82
CA ALA A 16 28.78 -4.25 -11.82
C ALA A 16 27.69 -3.77 -10.85
N GLU A 17 28.06 -3.39 -9.62
CA GLU A 17 27.12 -2.83 -8.63
C GLU A 17 26.47 -1.53 -9.13
N GLN A 18 27.25 -0.64 -9.76
CA GLN A 18 26.73 0.59 -10.37
C GLN A 18 25.73 0.30 -11.49
N ALA A 19 25.99 -0.72 -12.32
CA ALA A 19 25.07 -1.13 -13.38
C ALA A 19 23.75 -1.64 -12.79
N VAL A 20 23.79 -2.46 -11.73
CA VAL A 20 22.59 -2.93 -11.02
C VAL A 20 21.81 -1.75 -10.42
N ALA A 21 22.49 -0.82 -9.74
CA ALA A 21 21.85 0.37 -9.18
C ALA A 21 21.18 1.23 -10.27
N GLN A 22 21.81 1.38 -11.43
CA GLN A 22 21.23 2.10 -12.55
C GLN A 22 20.01 1.38 -13.15
N GLN A 23 20.03 0.05 -13.24
CA GLN A 23 18.87 -0.73 -13.69
C GLN A 23 17.67 -0.55 -12.74
N LEU A 24 17.89 -0.59 -11.42
CA LEU A 24 16.84 -0.34 -10.43
C LEU A 24 16.26 1.08 -10.59
N LYS A 25 17.10 2.11 -10.74
CA LYS A 25 16.65 3.48 -11.01
C LYS A 25 15.84 3.61 -12.30
N ASN A 26 16.24 2.89 -13.34
CA ASN A 26 15.50 2.85 -14.61
C ASN A 26 14.13 2.20 -14.43
N GLN A 27 14.01 1.14 -13.62
CA GLN A 27 12.73 0.50 -13.31
C GLN A 27 11.81 1.42 -12.50
N VAL A 28 12.35 2.17 -11.53
CA VAL A 28 11.61 3.22 -10.81
C VAL A 28 11.11 4.29 -11.78
N SER A 29 11.98 4.79 -12.67
CA SER A 29 11.63 5.82 -13.65
C SER A 29 10.57 5.35 -14.66
N LYS A 30 10.54 4.05 -14.95
CA LYS A 30 9.52 3.41 -15.81
C LYS A 30 8.21 3.11 -15.06
N GLY A 31 8.16 3.29 -13.74
CA GLY A 31 6.99 2.98 -12.91
C GLY A 31 6.84 1.49 -12.58
N ASN A 32 7.82 0.65 -12.92
CA ASN A 32 7.78 -0.80 -12.68
C ASN A 32 8.26 -1.19 -11.28
N LEU A 33 8.99 -0.30 -10.59
CA LEU A 33 9.44 -0.49 -9.23
C LEU A 33 8.94 0.70 -8.41
N ILE A 34 8.04 0.42 -7.48
CA ILE A 34 7.41 1.43 -6.62
C ILE A 34 7.92 1.22 -5.20
N ASP A 35 8.24 2.32 -4.54
CA ASP A 35 8.63 2.30 -3.13
C ASP A 35 7.47 1.77 -2.26
N THR A 36 7.74 0.75 -1.44
CA THR A 36 6.74 0.16 -0.55
C THR A 36 6.17 1.19 0.42
N GLY A 37 6.98 2.16 0.86
CA GLY A 37 6.54 3.27 1.70
C GLY A 37 5.53 4.17 1.00
N PHE A 38 5.73 4.47 -0.29
CA PHE A 38 4.74 5.16 -1.11
C PHE A 38 3.42 4.38 -1.20
N CYS A 39 3.46 3.06 -1.40
CA CYS A 39 2.25 2.22 -1.46
C CYS A 39 1.47 2.27 -0.14
N ILE A 40 2.15 2.15 1.01
CA ILE A 40 1.55 2.25 2.35
C ILE A 40 0.93 3.64 2.56
N PHE A 41 1.64 4.70 2.16
CA PHE A 41 1.16 6.07 2.24
C PHE A 41 -0.09 6.28 1.38
N ALA A 42 -0.06 5.84 0.12
CA ALA A 42 -1.16 5.98 -0.82
C ALA A 42 -2.41 5.22 -0.34
N LEU A 43 -2.27 3.98 0.10
CA LEU A 43 -3.37 3.19 0.67
C LEU A 43 -3.93 3.84 1.94
N SER A 44 -3.09 4.36 2.83
CA SER A 44 -3.54 5.08 4.02
C SER A 44 -4.34 6.33 3.67
N LYS A 45 -3.92 7.09 2.65
CA LYS A 45 -4.65 8.27 2.16
C LYS A 45 -6.02 7.89 1.57
N LEU A 46 -6.07 6.84 0.75
CA LEU A 46 -7.32 6.33 0.18
C LEU A 46 -8.26 5.81 1.27
N ALA A 47 -7.73 5.08 2.26
CA ALA A 47 -8.48 4.59 3.40
C ALA A 47 -9.15 5.70 4.21
N MET A 48 -8.44 6.81 4.47
CA MET A 48 -9.01 7.96 5.16
C MET A 48 -10.14 8.62 4.35
N ALA A 49 -9.97 8.78 3.03
CA ALA A 49 -11.01 9.34 2.17
C ALA A 49 -12.26 8.45 2.14
N LEU A 50 -12.07 7.13 2.11
CA LEU A 50 -13.16 6.15 2.20
C LEU A 50 -13.86 6.21 3.56
N SER A 51 -13.11 6.26 4.67
CA SER A 51 -13.68 6.40 6.02
C SER A 51 -14.59 7.61 6.13
N SER A 52 -14.13 8.77 5.66
CA SER A 52 -14.93 10.00 5.65
C SER A 52 -16.22 9.87 4.82
N THR A 53 -16.16 9.12 3.72
CA THR A 53 -17.34 8.88 2.88
C THR A 53 -18.33 7.97 3.60
N LEU A 54 -17.84 6.89 4.21
CA LEU A 54 -18.65 5.94 4.97
C LEU A 54 -19.36 6.62 6.15
N ASP A 55 -18.67 7.50 6.89
CA ASP A 55 -19.24 8.22 8.04
C ASP A 55 -20.44 9.12 7.69
N SER A 56 -20.58 9.52 6.41
CA SER A 56 -21.70 10.34 5.93
C SER A 56 -22.98 9.56 5.62
N ILE A 57 -22.87 8.24 5.45
CA ILE A 57 -23.96 7.37 4.99
C ILE A 57 -25.10 7.28 6.03
N PRO A 58 -24.86 7.11 7.35
CA PRO A 58 -25.96 7.00 8.32
C PRO A 58 -26.89 8.21 8.32
N LEU A 59 -26.30 9.42 8.25
CA LEU A 59 -27.05 10.66 8.21
C LEU A 59 -27.83 10.81 6.91
N SER A 60 -27.23 10.44 5.78
CA SER A 60 -27.88 10.47 4.47
C SER A 60 -29.08 9.50 4.42
N MET A 61 -28.90 8.29 4.94
CA MET A 61 -29.98 7.29 5.07
C MET A 61 -31.12 7.78 5.97
N GLN A 62 -30.79 8.41 7.11
CA GLN A 62 -31.81 8.96 8.01
C GLN A 62 -32.63 10.08 7.36
N ARG A 63 -31.99 10.93 6.53
CA ARG A 63 -32.68 12.01 5.81
C ARG A 63 -33.55 11.49 4.67
N GLN A 64 -33.09 10.46 3.96
CA GLN A 64 -33.80 9.91 2.81
C GLN A 64 -34.94 8.97 3.21
N PHE A 65 -34.83 8.30 4.35
CA PHE A 65 -35.80 7.32 4.85
C PHE A 65 -36.18 7.64 6.31
N PRO A 66 -37.02 8.67 6.54
CA PRO A 66 -37.40 9.10 7.88
C PRO A 66 -38.16 8.03 8.69
N ASP A 67 -38.75 7.04 8.02
CA ASP A 67 -39.46 5.92 8.64
C ASP A 67 -38.52 4.85 9.25
N LEU A 68 -37.21 4.93 8.98
CA LEU A 68 -36.24 4.03 9.61
C LEU A 68 -36.21 4.27 11.11
N THR A 69 -36.43 3.18 11.86
CA THR A 69 -36.32 3.25 13.32
C THR A 69 -34.90 3.65 13.74
N PRO A 70 -34.74 4.40 14.85
CA PRO A 70 -33.42 4.76 15.38
C PRO A 70 -32.50 3.54 15.56
N ARG A 71 -33.08 2.39 15.94
CA ARG A 71 -32.35 1.12 16.13
C ARG A 71 -31.71 0.60 14.85
N HIS A 72 -32.33 0.78 13.69
CA HIS A 72 -31.74 0.42 12.40
C HIS A 72 -30.56 1.34 12.05
N ILE A 73 -30.71 2.64 12.28
CA ILE A 73 -29.65 3.62 12.05
C ILE A 73 -28.45 3.36 12.97
N ASP A 74 -28.68 3.01 14.23
CA ASP A 74 -27.60 2.69 15.16
C ASP A 74 -26.86 1.40 14.79
N HIS A 75 -27.58 0.37 14.34
CA HIS A 75 -26.95 -0.82 13.80
C HIS A 75 -26.10 -0.50 12.55
N LEU A 76 -26.62 0.33 11.64
CA LEU A 76 -25.87 0.79 10.46
C LEU A 76 -24.58 1.53 10.84
N LYS A 77 -24.64 2.44 11.83
CA LYS A 77 -23.44 3.14 12.34
C LYS A 77 -22.37 2.17 12.84
N ILE A 78 -22.76 1.10 13.56
CA ILE A 78 -21.83 0.08 14.05
C ILE A 78 -21.13 -0.63 12.88
N LEU A 79 -21.89 -1.05 11.86
CA LEU A 79 -21.32 -1.71 10.68
C LEU A 79 -20.37 -0.79 9.91
N ILE A 80 -20.74 0.49 9.77
CA ILE A 80 -19.91 1.50 9.11
C ILE A 80 -18.63 1.77 9.89
N ALA A 81 -18.70 1.95 11.20
CA ALA A 81 -17.51 2.12 12.03
C ALA A 81 -16.58 0.90 11.94
N LYS A 82 -17.13 -0.32 11.87
CA LYS A 82 -16.33 -1.54 11.68
C LYS A 82 -15.62 -1.53 10.31
N GLY A 83 -16.31 -1.16 9.24
CA GLY A 83 -15.74 -1.04 7.90
C GLY A 83 -14.67 0.05 7.80
N ALA A 84 -14.96 1.25 8.30
CA ALA A 84 -14.04 2.39 8.35
C ALA A 84 -12.73 2.03 9.08
N ASN A 85 -12.83 1.38 10.24
CA ASN A 85 -11.67 0.92 11.00
C ASN A 85 -10.84 -0.14 10.26
N GLN A 86 -11.48 -1.00 9.45
CA GLN A 86 -10.76 -1.94 8.60
C GLN A 86 -10.03 -1.24 7.46
N CYS A 87 -10.67 -0.26 6.82
CA CYS A 87 -10.03 0.56 5.80
C CYS A 87 -8.80 1.29 6.37
N ALA A 88 -8.92 1.89 7.55
CA ALA A 88 -7.81 2.61 8.19
C ALA A 88 -6.54 1.76 8.38
N ARG A 89 -6.68 0.43 8.46
CA ARG A 89 -5.57 -0.53 8.61
C ARG A 89 -5.16 -1.20 7.31
N ALA A 90 -5.65 -0.73 6.16
CA ALA A 90 -5.33 -1.32 4.86
C ALA A 90 -3.83 -1.23 4.52
N GLY A 91 -3.17 -0.12 4.89
CA GLY A 91 -1.73 0.06 4.70
C GLY A 91 -0.89 -0.93 5.52
N ASP A 92 -1.34 -1.28 6.73
CA ASP A 92 -0.60 -2.19 7.62
C ASP A 92 -0.51 -3.63 7.08
N LYS A 93 -1.49 -4.04 6.27
CA LYS A 93 -1.57 -5.39 5.67
C LYS A 93 -0.81 -5.52 4.35
N LEU A 94 -0.27 -4.41 3.83
CA LEU A 94 0.38 -4.37 2.52
C LEU A 94 1.57 -5.34 2.43
N PRO A 95 2.45 -5.46 3.45
CA PRO A 95 3.54 -6.43 3.41
C PRO A 95 3.06 -7.87 3.28
N ASP A 96 2.07 -8.28 4.07
CA ASP A 96 1.51 -9.64 4.03
C ASP A 96 0.88 -9.95 2.67
N LEU A 97 0.16 -8.99 2.08
CA LEU A 97 -0.44 -9.12 0.74
C LEU A 97 0.62 -9.22 -0.36
N LEU A 98 1.73 -8.51 -0.22
CA LEU A 98 2.86 -8.59 -1.15
C LEU A 98 3.51 -9.97 -1.07
N ASP A 99 3.73 -10.50 0.14
CA ASP A 99 4.29 -11.84 0.33
C ASP A 99 3.38 -12.92 -0.26
N GLU A 100 2.05 -12.80 -0.06
CA GLU A 100 1.06 -13.69 -0.67
C GLU A 100 1.08 -13.62 -2.20
N TYR A 101 1.17 -12.42 -2.77
CA TYR A 101 1.25 -12.23 -4.22
C TYR A 101 2.51 -12.87 -4.81
N ILE A 102 3.67 -12.68 -4.17
CA ILE A 102 4.94 -13.29 -4.61
C ILE A 102 4.83 -14.81 -4.58
N ARG A 103 4.30 -15.39 -3.49
CA ARG A 103 4.12 -16.84 -3.38
C ARG A 103 3.24 -17.40 -4.49
N THR A 104 2.12 -16.74 -4.78
CA THR A 104 1.12 -17.21 -5.75
C THR A 104 1.52 -17.01 -7.22
N THR A 105 2.50 -16.14 -7.50
CA THR A 105 2.98 -15.88 -8.87
C THR A 105 4.33 -16.51 -9.20
N THR A 106 5.01 -17.09 -8.20
CA THR A 106 6.31 -17.77 -8.37
C THR A 106 6.18 -19.30 -8.37
N GLU A 107 4.99 -19.85 -8.03
CA GLU A 107 4.60 -21.26 -8.25
C GLU A 107 4.03 -21.46 -9.66
#